data_AF-A0A1F8SRJ3-F1
#
_entry.id   AF-A0A1F8SRJ3-F1
#
_cell.length_a   1.000
_cell.length_b   1.000
_cell.length_c   1.000
_cell.angle_alpha   90.00
_cell.angle_beta   90.00
_cell.angle_gamma   90.00
#
_symmetry.space_group_name_H-M   'P 1'
#
loop_
_entity.id
_entity.type
_entity.pdbx_description
1 polymer ?
#
loop_
_entity_poly.entity_id
_entity_poly.type
_entity_poly.pdbx_seq_one_letter_code
_entity_poly.pdbx_strand_id
1 'polypeptide(L)'
;MKIVLDRRACNCWEPACETHFGWHFLREEITPVDCTVEITDDGQSETTFLILDRDGLDKTLVVSAENWAEAYDSWRQAWELQQSTIT
;
A
#
# COMPACT_ATOMS: atom_id res chain seq x y z
N MET A 1 -1.98 7.50 -9.40
CA MET A 1 -1.28 8.13 -8.26
C MET A 1 -0.16 7.20 -7.77
N LYS A 2 0.92 7.74 -7.19
CA LYS A 2 1.99 6.95 -6.54
C LYS A 2 2.17 7.35 -5.07
N ILE A 3 2.27 6.36 -4.19
CA ILE A 3 2.47 6.53 -2.75
C ILE A 3 3.66 5.68 -2.31
N VAL A 4 4.60 6.29 -1.59
CA VAL A 4 5.76 5.59 -1.00
C VAL A 4 5.57 5.49 0.50
N LEU A 5 5.57 4.25 1.00
CA LEU A 5 5.43 3.91 2.41
C LEU A 5 6.73 3.28 2.94
N ASP A 6 7.34 3.85 3.97
CA ASP A 6 8.47 3.24 4.69
C ASP A 6 8.00 2.70 6.05
N ARG A 7 7.75 1.38 6.10
CA ARG A 7 7.33 0.70 7.33
C ARG A 7 8.48 0.49 8.32
N ARG A 8 9.73 0.71 7.90
CA ARG A 8 10.92 0.63 8.75
C ARG A 8 11.07 1.88 9.62
N ALA A 9 10.56 3.02 9.14
CA ALA A 9 10.53 4.28 9.88
C ALA A 9 9.35 4.40 10.87
N CYS A 10 8.32 3.56 10.69
CA CYS A 10 7.12 3.58 11.53
C CYS A 10 7.27 2.65 12.74
N ASN A 11 6.67 3.01 13.89
CA ASN A 11 6.67 2.20 15.12
C ASN A 11 5.40 1.32 15.30
N CYS A 12 4.47 1.34 14.34
CA CYS A 12 3.26 0.52 14.41
C CYS A 12 3.57 -0.98 14.41
N TRP A 13 2.73 -1.77 15.10
CA TRP A 13 2.82 -3.23 15.07
C TRP A 13 2.21 -3.74 13.75
N GLU A 14 2.62 -4.93 13.29
CA GLU A 14 2.21 -5.45 11.97
C GLU A 14 0.69 -5.46 11.73
N PRO A 15 -0.16 -5.94 12.66
CA PRO A 15 -1.61 -5.92 12.45
C PRO A 15 -2.18 -4.50 12.29
N ALA A 16 -1.60 -3.52 12.99
CA ALA A 16 -2.00 -2.13 12.86
C ALA A 16 -1.62 -1.56 11.49
N CYS A 17 -0.54 -2.07 10.85
CA CYS A 17 -0.14 -1.63 9.52
C CYS A 17 -1.20 -2.02 8.46
N GLU A 18 -1.76 -3.23 8.55
CA GLU A 18 -2.83 -3.68 7.65
C GLU A 18 -4.08 -2.79 7.77
N THR A 19 -4.55 -2.55 9.00
CA THR A 19 -5.72 -1.68 9.24
C THR A 19 -5.46 -0.24 8.81
N HIS A 20 -4.27 0.30 9.13
CA HIS A 20 -3.91 1.66 8.74
C HIS A 20 -3.87 1.81 7.22
N PHE A 21 -3.44 0.78 6.49
CA PHE A 21 -3.36 0.85 5.03
C PHE A 21 -4.72 1.18 4.40
N GLY A 22 -5.74 0.36 4.69
CA GLY A 22 -7.09 0.55 4.16
C GLY A 22 -7.74 1.86 4.63
N TRP A 23 -7.57 2.22 5.90
CA TRP A 23 -8.21 3.41 6.48
C TRP A 23 -7.60 4.73 6.03
N HIS A 24 -6.30 4.77 5.73
CA HIS A 24 -5.61 6.02 5.41
C HIS A 24 -5.41 6.23 3.92
N PHE A 25 -5.25 5.17 3.12
CA PHE A 25 -4.84 5.30 1.72
C PHE A 25 -5.85 4.82 0.70
N LEU A 26 -6.86 4.04 1.10
CA LEU A 26 -7.87 3.52 0.19
C LEU A 26 -9.22 4.23 0.30
N ARG A 27 -9.30 5.35 1.02
CA ARG A 27 -10.49 6.20 1.08
C ARG A 27 -10.50 7.25 -0.05
N GLU A 28 -11.66 7.89 -0.24
CA GLU A 28 -11.79 9.04 -1.14
C GLU A 28 -10.78 10.15 -0.81
N GLU A 29 -10.50 10.35 0.48
CA GLU A 29 -9.48 11.29 0.96
C GLU A 29 -8.32 10.51 1.61
N ILE A 30 -7.12 10.65 1.03
CA ILE A 30 -5.90 10.05 1.56
C ILE A 30 -5.38 10.89 2.71
N THR A 31 -5.15 10.25 3.86
CA THR A 31 -4.59 10.89 5.05
C THR A 31 -3.18 10.35 5.32
N PRO A 32 -2.11 11.12 5.05
CA PRO A 32 -0.75 10.70 5.34
C PRO A 32 -0.56 10.37 6.83
N VAL A 33 0.19 9.31 7.11
CA VAL A 33 0.60 8.89 8.47
C VAL A 33 2.10 8.66 8.53
N ASP A 34 2.64 8.34 9.70
CA ASP A 34 4.09 8.23 9.99
C ASP A 34 4.90 7.38 8.99
N CYS A 35 4.31 6.38 8.35
CA CYS A 35 5.00 5.58 7.32
C CYS A 35 5.01 6.25 5.94
N THR A 36 4.31 7.36 5.72
CA THR A 36 4.20 8.02 4.41
C THR A 36 5.44 8.86 4.14
N VAL A 37 6.17 8.50 3.08
CA VAL A 37 7.38 9.23 2.66
C VAL A 37 7.04 10.21 1.55
N GLU A 38 6.25 9.78 0.57
CA GLU A 38 5.93 10.56 -0.61
C GLU A 38 4.54 10.21 -1.12
N ILE A 39 3.80 11.22 -1.59
CA ILE A 39 2.59 11.07 -2.39
C ILE A 39 2.77 11.96 -3.62
N THR A 40 2.70 11.36 -4.79
CA THR A 40 2.86 12.04 -6.08
C THR A 40 1.72 11.65 -6.99
N ASP A 41 1.09 12.64 -7.62
CA ASP A 41 0.15 12.36 -8.71
C ASP A 41 0.93 12.09 -10.00
N ASP A 42 0.70 10.92 -10.59
CA ASP A 42 1.34 10.45 -11.83
C ASP A 42 0.35 10.41 -13.01
N GLY A 43 -0.89 10.89 -12.82
CA GLY A 43 -1.93 10.92 -13.84
C GLY A 43 -2.55 9.56 -14.18
N GLN A 44 -2.20 8.49 -13.44
CA GLN A 44 -2.80 7.16 -13.64
C GLN A 44 -4.08 6.98 -12.82
N SER A 45 -5.02 6.21 -13.37
CA SER A 45 -6.27 5.82 -12.68
C SER A 45 -6.03 4.86 -11.52
N GLU A 46 -4.94 4.09 -11.58
CA GLU A 46 -4.54 3.16 -10.54
C GLU A 46 -3.65 3.88 -9.51
N THR A 47 -3.62 3.34 -8.29
CA THR A 47 -2.72 3.81 -7.23
C THR A 47 -1.59 2.80 -7.05
N THR A 48 -0.36 3.24 -7.30
CA THR A 48 0.84 2.43 -7.08
C THR A 48 1.41 2.71 -5.70
N PHE A 49 1.49 1.68 -4.87
CA PHE A 49 2.15 1.70 -3.57
C PHE A 49 3.53 1.07 -3.67
N LEU A 50 4.56 1.84 -3.32
CA LEU A 50 5.90 1.31 -3.06
C LEU A 50 6.08 1.21 -1.54
N ILE A 51 6.16 -0.02 -1.03
CA ILE A 51 6.20 -0.32 0.40
C ILE A 51 7.59 -0.85 0.75
N LEU A 52 8.39 -0.02 1.44
CA LEU A 52 9.69 -0.39 1.98
C LEU A 52 9.45 -1.13 3.30
N ASP A 53 9.52 -2.46 3.24
CA ASP A 53 9.05 -3.33 4.31
C ASP A 53 10.17 -3.76 5.26
N ARG A 54 9.79 -4.16 6.48
CA ARG A 54 10.69 -4.61 7.55
C ARG A 54 11.32 -5.97 7.28
N ASP A 55 10.75 -6.77 6.38
CA ASP A 55 11.34 -8.04 5.94
C ASP A 55 12.51 -7.86 4.96
N GLY A 56 12.84 -6.62 4.59
CA GLY A 56 13.92 -6.28 3.67
C GLY A 56 13.56 -6.44 2.20
N LEU A 57 12.30 -6.79 1.89
CA LEU A 57 11.78 -6.84 0.53
C LEU A 57 10.89 -5.64 0.27
N ASP A 58 11.31 -4.79 -0.66
CA ASP A 58 10.49 -3.70 -1.16
C ASP A 58 9.36 -4.27 -2.04
N LYS A 59 8.12 -3.88 -1.74
CA LYS A 59 6.91 -4.40 -2.40
C LYS A 59 6.27 -3.31 -3.23
N THR A 60 5.96 -3.63 -4.49
CA THR A 60 5.15 -2.77 -5.34
C THR A 60 3.76 -3.39 -5.48
N LEU A 61 2.74 -2.69 -4.97
CA LEU A 61 1.34 -3.08 -5.07
C LEU A 61 0.62 -2.05 -5.94
N VAL A 62 -0.02 -2.49 -7.02
CA VAL A 62 -0.88 -1.62 -7.84
C VAL A 62 -2.33 -1.90 -7.47
N VAL A 63 -3.03 -0.86 -7.01
CA VAL A 63 -4.43 -0.92 -6.61
C VAL A 63 -5.28 -0.23 -7.67
N SER A 64 -6.21 -0.98 -8.23
CA SER A 64 -7.25 -0.52 -9.15
C SER A 64 -8.63 -0.74 -8.54
N ALA A 65 -9.69 -0.40 -9.26
CA ALA A 65 -11.06 -0.69 -8.82
C ALA A 65 -11.33 -2.21 -8.72
N GLU A 66 -10.59 -3.05 -9.45
CA GLU A 66 -10.82 -4.50 -9.53
C GLU A 66 -10.28 -5.26 -8.31
N ASN A 67 -9.22 -4.76 -7.68
CA ASN A 67 -8.58 -5.39 -6.52
C ASN A 67 -8.63 -4.53 -5.24
N TRP A 68 -9.47 -3.47 -5.25
CA TRP A 68 -9.56 -2.53 -4.15
C TRP A 68 -10.01 -3.21 -2.85
N ALA A 69 -11.00 -4.13 -2.93
CA ALA A 69 -11.55 -4.79 -1.76
C ALA A 69 -10.52 -5.72 -1.10
N GLU A 70 -9.76 -6.45 -1.92
CA GLU A 70 -8.66 -7.31 -1.51
C GLU A 70 -7.54 -6.49 -0.86
N ALA A 71 -7.14 -5.38 -1.49
CA ALA A 71 -6.13 -4.48 -0.94
C ALA A 71 -6.57 -3.81 0.36
N TYR A 72 -7.87 -3.55 0.51
CA TYR A 72 -8.46 -2.99 1.74
C TYR A 72 -8.48 -4.00 2.89
N ASP A 73 -8.77 -5.28 2.60
CA ASP A 73 -8.78 -6.34 3.62
C ASP A 73 -7.36 -6.71 4.06
N SER A 74 -6.46 -6.95 3.10
CA SER A 74 -5.03 -7.12 3.37
C SER A 74 -4.18 -6.77 2.16
N TRP A 75 -3.46 -5.65 2.26
CA TRP A 75 -2.54 -5.21 1.21
C TRP A 75 -1.42 -6.25 0.97
N ARG A 76 -1.01 -7.00 2.00
CA ARG A 76 0.00 -8.04 1.88
C ARG A 76 -0.49 -9.20 1.03
N GLN A 77 -1.69 -9.72 1.30
CA GLN A 77 -2.26 -10.80 0.51
C GLN A 77 -2.56 -10.33 -0.92
N ALA A 78 -3.06 -9.10 -1.09
CA ALA A 78 -3.26 -8.51 -2.42
C ALA A 78 -1.95 -8.44 -3.22
N TRP A 79 -0.85 -8.07 -2.57
CA TRP A 79 0.47 -8.08 -3.19
C TRP A 79 0.93 -9.50 -3.57
N GLU A 80 0.78 -10.49 -2.68
CA GLU A 80 1.14 -11.89 -2.95
C GLU A 80 0.36 -12.46 -4.14
N LEU A 81 -0.94 -12.16 -4.23
CA LEU A 81 -1.79 -12.52 -5.37
C LEU A 81 -1.31 -11.84 -6.65
N GLN A 82 -0.97 -10.55 -6.60
CA GLN A 82 -0.46 -9.82 -7.75
C GLN A 82 0.90 -10.36 -8.24
N GLN A 83 1.80 -10.78 -7.34
CA GLN A 83 3.04 -11.44 -7.75
C GLN A 83 2.78 -12.79 -8.45
N SER A 84 1.75 -13.50 -8.00
CA SER A 84 1.38 -14.81 -8.56
C SER A 84 0.77 -14.72 -9.96
N THR A 85 0.18 -13.59 -10.33
CA THR A 85 -0.42 -13.37 -11.66
C THR A 85 0.54 -12.79 -12.69
N ILE A 86 1.74 -12.35 -12.25
CA ILE A 86 2.81 -11.85 -13.13
C ILE A 86 3.69 -13.00 -13.67
N THR A 87 3.50 -14.24 -13.18
CA THR A 87 4.22 -15.45 -13.62
C THR A 87 3.47 -16.19 -14.72
#